data_AF-A0A3R7AFQ4-F1
#
_entry.id   AF-A0A3R7AFQ4-F1
#
_cell.length_a   1.000
_cell.length_b   1.000
_cell.length_c   1.000
_cell.angle_alpha   90.00
_cell.angle_beta   90.00
_cell.angle_gamma   90.00
#
_symmetry.space_group_name_H-M   'P 1'
#
loop_
_entity.id
_entity.type
_entity.pdbx_description
1 polymer ?
#
loop_
_entity_poly.entity_id
_entity_poly.type
_entity_poly.pdbx_seq_one_letter_code
_entity_poly.pdbx_strand_id
1 'polypeptide(L)'
;MARTNLSNGGTPSHYQSVQVQEIRILLSKVLPDAFNQQFKDAFGEDQPVYLLWAAVEKRYGESNVNTVKTLVGHLISTANNDFPNLEVLFCDLKSARNTINVHTQKYLCRDMISEDLIVALVLGVLSNEYFGAQISLDEKGFNLVDVEAKLIGIFGTKYKKVIMGMGSQSNSLPWV
;
A
#
# COMPACT_ATOMS: atom_id res chain seq x y z
N MET A 1 -7.30 32.32 60.42
CA MET A 1 -8.35 31.52 59.74
C MET A 1 -7.71 30.86 58.53
N ALA A 2 -7.50 29.54 58.61
CA ALA A 2 -7.00 28.74 57.50
C ALA A 2 -8.19 28.23 56.68
N ARG A 3 -8.13 28.36 55.34
CA ARG A 3 -9.01 27.63 54.42
C ARG A 3 -8.13 26.84 53.45
N THR A 4 -8.21 25.53 53.64
CA THR A 4 -7.64 24.45 52.86
C THR A 4 -8.25 24.44 51.45
N ASN A 5 -7.41 24.52 50.42
CA ASN A 5 -7.78 24.14 49.06
C ASN A 5 -7.69 22.61 48.96
N LEU A 6 -8.84 21.94 48.91
CA LEU A 6 -8.94 20.52 48.60
C LEU A 6 -8.80 20.35 47.09
N SER A 7 -7.86 19.50 46.71
CA SER A 7 -7.56 19.10 45.34
C SER A 7 -8.77 18.42 44.69
N ASN A 8 -9.16 18.90 43.51
CA ASN A 8 -10.03 18.19 42.57
C ASN A 8 -9.28 16.96 42.01
N GLY A 9 -9.30 15.87 42.76
CA GLY A 9 -9.04 14.52 42.24
C GLY A 9 -10.37 13.90 41.83
N GLY A 10 -10.84 14.20 40.62
CA GLY A 10 -12.05 13.57 40.08
C GLY A 10 -11.77 12.09 39.81
N THR A 11 -12.48 11.20 40.49
CA THR A 11 -12.42 9.75 40.23
C THR A 11 -12.94 9.46 38.81
N PRO A 12 -12.24 8.64 38.01
CA PRO A 12 -12.71 8.23 36.69
C PRO A 12 -14.09 7.58 36.80
N SER A 13 -14.98 7.83 35.83
CA SER A 13 -16.30 7.19 35.85
C SER A 13 -16.15 5.66 35.73
N HIS A 14 -17.03 4.90 36.37
CA HIS A 14 -17.02 3.43 36.30
C HIS A 14 -17.03 2.90 34.85
N TYR A 15 -17.63 3.63 33.91
CA TYR A 15 -17.61 3.29 32.50
C TYR A 15 -16.23 3.50 31.86
N GLN A 16 -15.50 4.55 32.25
CA GLN A 16 -14.15 4.81 31.76
C GLN A 16 -13.15 3.77 32.27
N SER A 17 -13.27 3.33 33.53
CA SER A 17 -12.39 2.29 34.07
C SER A 17 -12.59 0.93 33.41
N VAL A 18 -13.84 0.54 33.11
CA VAL A 18 -14.14 -0.70 32.39
C VAL A 18 -13.58 -0.67 30.95
N GLN A 19 -13.79 0.42 30.20
CA GLN A 19 -13.26 0.56 28.84
C GLN A 19 -11.72 0.52 28.80
N VAL A 20 -11.07 1.18 29.77
CA VAL A 20 -9.61 1.16 29.90
C VAL A 20 -9.08 -0.26 30.11
N GLN A 21 -9.74 -1.05 30.96
CA GLN A 21 -9.33 -2.43 31.23
C GLN A 21 -9.58 -3.34 30.02
N GLU A 22 -10.68 -3.15 29.29
CA GLU A 22 -10.95 -3.89 28.05
C GLU A 22 -9.87 -3.64 27.01
N ILE A 23 -9.46 -2.38 26.80
CA ILE A 23 -8.40 -2.04 25.84
C ILE A 23 -7.08 -2.69 26.25
N ARG A 24 -6.74 -2.67 27.54
CA ARG A 24 -5.52 -3.33 28.06
C ARG A 24 -5.54 -4.84 27.81
N ILE A 25 -6.68 -5.51 28.05
CA ILE A 25 -6.83 -6.94 27.77
C ILE A 25 -6.65 -7.21 26.28
N LEU A 26 -7.31 -6.43 25.41
CA LEU A 26 -7.18 -6.57 23.97
C LEU A 26 -5.72 -6.41 23.54
N LEU A 27 -5.04 -5.34 23.96
CA LEU A 27 -3.63 -5.10 23.64
C LEU A 27 -2.73 -6.25 24.11
N SER A 28 -2.96 -6.80 25.31
CA SER A 28 -2.18 -7.94 25.82
C SER A 28 -2.32 -9.20 24.96
N LYS A 29 -3.42 -9.35 24.21
CA LYS A 29 -3.64 -10.50 23.31
C LYS A 29 -2.96 -10.34 21.95
N VAL A 30 -2.72 -9.11 21.49
CA VAL A 30 -2.15 -8.82 20.16
C VAL A 30 -0.65 -8.54 20.21
N LEU A 31 -0.14 -8.06 21.34
CA LEU A 31 1.27 -7.71 21.49
C LEU A 31 2.11 -8.94 21.86
N PRO A 32 3.38 -9.02 21.44
CA PRO A 32 4.26 -10.14 21.80
C PRO A 32 4.44 -10.30 23.31
N ASP A 33 4.55 -11.53 23.80
CA ASP A 33 4.72 -11.83 25.23
C ASP A 33 5.92 -11.10 25.85
N ALA A 34 7.03 -11.02 25.12
CA ALA A 34 8.23 -10.29 25.57
C ALA A 34 7.97 -8.78 25.74
N PHE A 35 7.09 -8.19 24.92
CA PHE A 35 6.65 -6.81 25.10
C PHE A 35 5.76 -6.71 26.34
N ASN A 36 4.75 -7.58 26.45
CA ASN A 36 3.83 -7.59 27.58
C ASN A 36 4.53 -7.79 28.93
N GLN A 37 5.57 -8.61 29.00
CA GLN A 37 6.37 -8.80 30.22
C GLN A 37 7.13 -7.54 30.60
N GLN A 38 7.91 -6.95 29.69
CA GLN A 38 8.57 -5.65 29.94
C GLN A 38 7.57 -4.55 30.29
N PHE A 39 6.35 -4.62 29.72
CA PHE A 39 5.31 -3.62 29.97
C PHE A 39 4.63 -3.79 31.32
N LYS A 40 4.34 -5.02 31.77
CA LYS A 40 3.77 -5.29 33.10
C LYS A 40 4.68 -4.75 34.22
N ASP A 41 5.99 -4.84 34.01
CA ASP A 41 6.98 -4.35 34.97
C ASP A 41 7.13 -2.82 34.94
N ALA A 42 6.93 -2.18 33.77
CA ALA A 42 7.12 -0.73 33.58
C ALA A 42 5.83 0.11 33.70
N PHE A 43 4.66 -0.48 33.46
CA PHE A 43 3.36 0.18 33.42
C PHE A 43 2.30 -0.66 34.14
N GLY A 44 2.10 -0.38 35.43
CA GLY A 44 1.03 -0.98 36.24
C GLY A 44 -0.38 -0.64 35.75
N GLU A 45 -1.40 -1.21 36.40
CA GLU A 45 -2.82 -0.99 36.08
C GLU A 45 -3.22 0.50 36.15
N ASP A 46 -2.54 1.28 36.99
CA ASP A 46 -2.82 2.71 37.22
C ASP A 46 -2.35 3.64 36.10
N GLN A 47 -1.57 3.14 35.13
CA GLN A 47 -1.07 3.98 34.05
C GLN A 47 -2.13 4.30 32.98
N PRO A 48 -2.07 5.47 32.33
CA PRO A 48 -2.97 5.76 31.22
C PRO A 48 -2.72 4.88 29.99
N VAL A 49 -3.80 4.43 29.33
CA VAL A 49 -3.74 3.61 28.10
C VAL A 49 -3.00 4.30 26.95
N TYR A 50 -3.04 5.63 26.86
CA TYR A 50 -2.34 6.35 25.79
C TYR A 50 -0.81 6.19 25.87
N LEU A 51 -0.24 5.97 27.06
CA LEU A 51 1.20 5.68 27.21
C LEU A 51 1.55 4.29 26.71
N LEU A 52 0.66 3.32 26.91
CA LEU A 52 0.77 1.99 26.31
C LEU A 52 0.75 2.09 24.79
N TRP A 53 -0.16 2.87 24.22
CA TRP A 53 -0.20 3.10 22.78
C TRP A 53 1.08 3.77 22.24
N ALA A 54 1.55 4.84 22.89
CA ALA A 54 2.77 5.54 22.47
C ALA A 54 4.02 4.63 22.47
N ALA A 55 4.11 3.70 23.42
CA ALA A 55 5.22 2.75 23.45
C ALA A 55 5.12 1.66 22.38
N VAL A 56 3.91 1.22 22.04
CA VAL A 56 3.66 0.35 20.89
C VAL A 56 4.06 1.06 19.59
N GLU A 57 3.64 2.31 19.41
CA GLU A 57 4.03 3.13 18.25
C GLU A 57 5.55 3.32 18.17
N LYS A 58 6.20 3.63 19.29
CA LYS A 58 7.66 3.79 19.32
C LYS A 58 8.40 2.51 18.92
N ARG A 59 7.91 1.34 19.33
CA ARG A 59 8.61 0.07 19.12
C ARG A 59 8.26 -0.62 17.80
N TYR A 60 7.04 -0.42 17.31
CA TYR A 60 6.49 -1.13 16.15
C TYR A 60 5.99 -0.21 15.03
N GLY A 61 5.97 1.10 15.24
CA GLY A 61 5.51 2.08 14.25
C GLY A 61 6.43 2.19 13.04
N GLU A 62 7.74 1.99 13.22
CA GLU A 62 8.69 1.85 12.12
C GLU A 62 8.79 0.38 11.69
N SER A 63 7.81 -0.06 10.90
CA SER A 63 7.79 -1.42 10.34
C SER A 63 8.29 -1.43 8.90
N ASN A 64 9.23 -2.34 8.59
CA ASN A 64 9.63 -2.64 7.21
C ASN A 64 8.43 -3.09 6.35
N VAL A 65 7.45 -3.76 6.95
CA VAL A 65 6.18 -4.11 6.29
C VAL A 65 5.39 -2.85 5.91
N ASN A 66 5.40 -1.81 6.73
CA ASN A 66 4.73 -0.55 6.42
C ASN A 66 5.41 0.19 5.26
N THR A 67 6.75 0.15 5.19
CA THR A 67 7.50 0.66 4.03
C THR A 67 7.10 -0.07 2.75
N VAL A 68 7.13 -1.41 2.75
CA VAL A 68 6.71 -2.20 1.58
C VAL A 68 5.26 -1.94 1.20
N LYS A 69 4.33 -1.91 2.17
CA LYS A 69 2.92 -1.59 1.95
C LYS A 69 2.75 -0.24 1.26
N THR A 70 3.47 0.78 1.72
CA THR A 70 3.41 2.13 1.14
C THR A 70 3.94 2.13 -0.29
N LEU A 71 5.07 1.48 -0.54
CA LEU A 71 5.66 1.38 -1.88
C LEU A 71 4.76 0.60 -2.86
N VAL A 72 4.13 -0.50 -2.42
CA VAL A 72 3.16 -1.25 -3.23
C VAL A 72 1.92 -0.42 -3.53
N GLY A 73 1.41 0.34 -2.54
CA GLY A 73 0.35 1.30 -2.76
C GLY A 73 0.73 2.35 -3.81
N HIS A 74 1.97 2.84 -3.77
CA HIS A 74 2.49 3.75 -4.78
C HIS A 74 2.54 3.10 -6.17
N LEU A 75 3.06 1.88 -6.31
CA LEU A 75 3.07 1.12 -7.56
C LEU A 75 1.67 1.04 -8.21
N ILE A 76 0.66 0.64 -7.42
CA ILE A 76 -0.72 0.49 -7.91
C ILE A 76 -1.30 1.85 -8.31
N SER A 77 -1.06 2.90 -7.52
CA SER A 77 -1.54 4.25 -7.85
C SER A 77 -0.87 4.81 -9.09
N THR A 78 0.44 4.59 -9.29
CA THR A 78 1.16 4.98 -10.51
C THR A 78 0.52 4.39 -11.77
N ALA A 79 0.12 3.11 -11.74
CA ALA A 79 -0.61 2.51 -12.87
C ALA A 79 -1.95 3.20 -13.15
N ASN A 80 -2.67 3.59 -12.09
CA ASN A 80 -4.02 4.13 -12.19
C ASN A 80 -4.09 5.65 -12.37
N ASN A 81 -3.01 6.38 -12.11
CA ASN A 81 -2.94 7.82 -12.30
C ASN A 81 -2.87 8.20 -13.80
N ASP A 82 -3.01 9.50 -14.08
CA ASP A 82 -2.73 10.02 -15.41
C ASP A 82 -1.24 9.93 -15.72
N PHE A 83 -0.93 9.54 -16.96
CA PHE A 83 0.43 9.43 -17.46
C PHE A 83 0.58 10.15 -18.82
N PRO A 84 1.74 10.78 -19.10
CA PRO A 84 1.97 11.50 -20.36
C PRO A 84 1.99 10.60 -21.59
N ASN A 85 2.56 9.40 -21.45
CA ASN A 85 2.60 8.36 -22.47
C ASN A 85 3.01 7.03 -21.80
N LEU A 86 2.96 5.93 -22.56
CA LEU A 86 3.25 4.60 -22.03
C LEU A 86 4.73 4.39 -21.70
N GLU A 87 5.66 5.04 -22.41
CA GLU A 87 7.09 4.95 -22.10
C GLU A 87 7.38 5.49 -20.69
N VAL A 88 6.82 6.64 -20.35
CA VAL A 88 6.93 7.22 -19.00
C VAL A 88 6.27 6.31 -17.97
N LEU A 89 5.08 5.78 -18.25
CA LEU A 89 4.39 4.85 -17.34
C LEU A 89 5.22 3.60 -17.05
N PHE A 90 5.76 2.94 -18.07
CA PHE A 90 6.61 1.77 -17.91
C PHE A 90 7.89 2.10 -17.13
N CYS A 91 8.52 3.25 -17.41
CA CYS A 91 9.69 3.71 -16.67
C CYS A 91 9.39 3.88 -15.17
N ASP A 92 8.30 4.57 -14.83
CA ASP A 92 7.88 4.80 -13.45
C ASP A 92 7.55 3.49 -12.72
N LEU A 93 6.83 2.58 -13.37
CA LEU A 93 6.49 1.27 -12.80
C LEU A 93 7.72 0.38 -12.60
N LYS A 94 8.67 0.35 -13.55
CA LYS A 94 9.95 -0.36 -13.40
C LYS A 94 10.78 0.21 -12.25
N SER A 95 10.81 1.54 -12.11
CA SER A 95 11.50 2.21 -11.01
C SER A 95 10.86 1.87 -9.65
N ALA A 96 9.54 1.89 -9.56
CA ALA A 96 8.80 1.48 -8.38
C ALA A 96 9.04 0.00 -8.03
N ARG A 97 9.00 -0.90 -9.03
CA ARG A 97 9.36 -2.31 -8.89
C ARG A 97 10.75 -2.48 -8.30
N ASN A 98 11.76 -1.82 -8.89
CA ASN A 98 13.14 -1.93 -8.45
C ASN A 98 13.30 -1.44 -7.01
N THR A 99 12.63 -0.35 -6.65
CA THR A 99 12.63 0.18 -5.29
C THR A 99 12.05 -0.82 -4.28
N ILE A 100 10.92 -1.46 -4.63
CA ILE A 100 10.29 -2.50 -3.80
C ILE A 100 11.22 -3.72 -3.70
N ASN A 101 11.71 -4.23 -4.83
CA ASN A 101 12.51 -5.46 -4.85
C ASN A 101 13.86 -5.28 -4.14
N VAL A 102 14.51 -4.12 -4.24
CA VAL A 102 15.70 -3.83 -3.43
C VAL A 102 15.39 -3.91 -1.93
N HIS A 103 14.25 -3.35 -1.51
CA HIS A 103 13.83 -3.42 -0.11
C HIS A 103 13.49 -4.86 0.30
N THR A 104 12.72 -5.60 -0.50
CA THR A 104 12.31 -6.97 -0.16
C THR A 104 13.46 -7.95 -0.25
N GLN A 105 14.44 -7.74 -1.14
CA GLN A 105 15.63 -8.57 -1.19
C GLN A 105 16.43 -8.48 0.12
N LYS A 106 16.48 -7.31 0.75
CA LYS A 106 17.15 -7.10 2.05
C LYS A 106 16.50 -7.88 3.20
N TYR A 107 15.17 -8.01 3.20
CA TYR A 107 14.42 -8.57 4.35
C TYR A 107 13.82 -9.96 4.10
N LEU A 108 13.54 -10.32 2.84
CA LEU A 108 12.92 -11.57 2.41
C LEU A 108 13.86 -12.44 1.56
N CYS A 109 15.03 -11.92 1.18
CA CYS A 109 15.97 -12.60 0.28
C CYS A 109 15.38 -12.99 -1.09
N ARG A 110 14.32 -12.30 -1.53
CA ARG A 110 13.70 -12.49 -2.83
C ARG A 110 13.01 -11.23 -3.35
N ASP A 111 12.84 -11.18 -4.66
CA ASP A 111 11.97 -10.23 -5.34
C ASP A 111 10.50 -10.48 -4.96
N MET A 112 9.75 -9.40 -4.80
CA MET A 112 8.31 -9.45 -4.50
C MET A 112 7.47 -9.11 -5.73
N ILE A 113 7.94 -8.20 -6.58
CA ILE A 113 7.23 -7.70 -7.75
C ILE A 113 7.89 -8.27 -9.01
N SER A 114 7.16 -9.07 -9.76
CA SER A 114 7.61 -9.62 -11.05
C SER A 114 7.47 -8.60 -12.18
N GLU A 115 8.16 -8.83 -13.29
CA GLU A 115 7.95 -8.08 -14.52
C GLU A 115 6.55 -8.34 -15.10
N ASP A 116 6.04 -9.56 -14.99
CA ASP A 116 4.68 -9.93 -15.43
C ASP A 116 3.61 -9.10 -14.72
N LEU A 117 3.81 -8.76 -13.45
CA LEU A 117 2.88 -7.89 -12.72
C LEU A 117 2.89 -6.46 -13.29
N ILE A 118 4.05 -5.95 -13.75
CA ILE A 118 4.13 -4.64 -14.40
C ILE A 118 3.34 -4.66 -15.70
N VAL A 119 3.50 -5.71 -16.50
CA VAL A 119 2.71 -5.90 -17.72
C VAL A 119 1.22 -5.94 -17.40
N ALA A 120 0.81 -6.76 -16.42
CA ALA A 120 -0.59 -6.89 -16.03
C ALA A 120 -1.20 -5.56 -15.53
N LEU A 121 -0.44 -4.75 -14.78
CA LEU A 121 -0.88 -3.44 -14.31
C LEU A 121 -1.13 -2.47 -15.47
N VAL A 122 -0.26 -2.44 -16.48
CA VAL A 122 -0.46 -1.57 -17.66
C VAL A 122 -1.65 -2.05 -18.49
N LEU A 123 -1.75 -3.36 -18.76
CA LEU A 123 -2.87 -3.92 -19.52
C LEU A 123 -4.21 -3.72 -18.82
N GLY A 124 -4.24 -3.77 -17.49
CA GLY A 124 -5.46 -3.54 -16.70
C GLY A 124 -6.02 -2.11 -16.79
N VAL A 125 -5.23 -1.14 -17.26
CA VAL A 125 -5.64 0.26 -17.46
C VAL A 125 -6.15 0.50 -18.87
N LEU A 126 -5.83 -0.38 -19.81
CA LEU A 126 -6.14 -0.25 -21.23
C LEU A 126 -7.37 -1.10 -21.59
N SER A 127 -8.17 -0.64 -22.56
CA SER A 127 -9.25 -1.47 -23.09
C SER A 127 -8.70 -2.65 -23.89
N ASN A 128 -9.22 -3.84 -23.65
CA ASN A 128 -8.76 -5.09 -24.29
C ASN A 128 -8.76 -5.02 -25.83
N GLU A 129 -9.67 -4.26 -26.42
CA GLU A 129 -9.83 -4.06 -27.86
C GLU A 129 -8.55 -3.56 -28.55
N TYR A 130 -7.68 -2.84 -27.82
CA TYR A 130 -6.48 -2.25 -28.41
C TYR A 130 -5.32 -3.24 -28.56
N PHE A 131 -5.28 -4.29 -27.74
CA PHE A 131 -4.11 -5.16 -27.65
C PHE A 131 -4.42 -6.66 -27.67
N GLY A 132 -5.69 -7.06 -27.53
CA GLY A 132 -6.08 -8.47 -27.43
C GLY A 132 -5.69 -9.33 -28.63
N ALA A 133 -5.53 -8.73 -29.81
CA ALA A 133 -5.04 -9.44 -31.00
C ALA A 133 -3.50 -9.55 -31.07
N GLN A 134 -2.77 -8.67 -30.38
CA GLN A 134 -1.30 -8.57 -30.48
C GLN A 134 -0.56 -9.14 -29.26
N ILE A 135 -1.25 -9.26 -28.13
CA ILE A 135 -0.70 -9.73 -26.86
C ILE A 135 -1.43 -11.01 -26.48
N SER A 136 -0.70 -12.12 -26.48
CA SER A 136 -1.17 -13.42 -26.01
C SER A 136 -0.42 -13.78 -24.72
N LEU A 137 -1.12 -14.40 -23.79
CA LEU A 137 -0.53 -14.90 -22.55
C LEU A 137 0.13 -16.25 -22.83
N ASP A 138 1.32 -16.22 -23.40
CA ASP A 138 2.14 -17.40 -23.69
C ASP A 138 3.61 -17.17 -23.36
N GLU A 139 4.35 -18.26 -23.17
CA GLU A 139 5.75 -18.25 -22.71
C GLU A 139 6.70 -17.51 -23.66
N LYS A 140 6.37 -17.40 -24.95
CA LYS A 140 7.27 -16.82 -25.96
C LYS A 140 7.06 -15.33 -26.12
N GLY A 141 5.82 -14.86 -26.00
CA GLY A 141 5.41 -13.50 -26.34
C GLY A 141 5.01 -12.63 -25.15
N PHE A 142 4.83 -13.21 -23.96
CA PHE A 142 4.46 -12.47 -22.76
C PHE A 142 5.68 -12.17 -21.90
N ASN A 143 6.43 -11.12 -22.29
CA ASN A 143 7.50 -10.55 -21.47
C ASN A 143 7.43 -9.02 -21.53
N LEU A 144 8.07 -8.38 -20.55
CA LEU A 144 7.98 -6.93 -20.37
C LEU A 144 8.48 -6.14 -21.59
N VAL A 145 9.60 -6.55 -22.18
CA VAL A 145 10.24 -5.85 -23.30
C VAL A 145 9.33 -5.87 -24.53
N ASP A 146 8.83 -7.05 -24.90
CA ASP A 146 8.02 -7.21 -26.10
C ASP A 146 6.64 -6.56 -25.96
N VAL A 147 6.01 -6.67 -24.78
CA VAL A 147 4.71 -6.05 -24.54
C VAL A 147 4.82 -4.52 -24.52
N GLU A 148 5.84 -3.97 -23.85
CA GLU A 148 6.10 -2.53 -23.85
C GLU A 148 6.32 -2.00 -25.26
N ALA A 149 7.17 -2.66 -26.06
CA ALA A 149 7.42 -2.27 -27.44
C ALA A 149 6.14 -2.29 -28.29
N LYS A 150 5.30 -3.33 -28.17
CA LYS A 150 4.01 -3.42 -28.87
C LYS A 150 3.08 -2.27 -28.48
N LEU A 151 2.89 -2.03 -27.19
CA LEU A 151 1.98 -1.00 -26.72
C LEU A 151 2.47 0.41 -27.09
N ILE A 152 3.78 0.69 -26.97
CA ILE A 152 4.37 1.94 -27.46
C ILE A 152 4.20 2.06 -28.98
N GLY A 153 4.34 0.98 -29.74
CA GLY A 153 4.08 0.98 -31.18
C GLY A 153 2.62 1.32 -31.54
N ILE A 154 1.65 0.85 -30.76
CA ILE A 154 0.21 1.12 -30.97
C ILE A 154 -0.13 2.57 -30.62
N PHE A 155 0.31 3.05 -29.46
CA PHE A 155 -0.17 4.33 -28.90
C PHE A 155 0.80 5.49 -29.06
N GLY A 156 2.08 5.21 -29.31
CA GLY A 156 3.14 6.21 -29.42
C GLY A 156 3.20 7.14 -28.21
N THR A 157 3.21 8.44 -28.48
CA THR A 157 3.33 9.50 -27.47
C THR A 157 1.99 9.97 -26.88
N LYS A 158 0.90 9.22 -27.10
CA LYS A 158 -0.43 9.63 -26.63
C LYS A 158 -0.56 9.43 -25.12
N TYR A 159 -1.21 10.40 -24.48
CA TYR A 159 -1.50 10.37 -23.05
C TYR A 159 -2.76 9.56 -22.73
N LYS A 160 -2.90 9.16 -21.47
CA LYS A 160 -3.94 8.24 -20.98
C LYS A 160 -5.35 8.57 -21.49
N LYS A 161 -5.83 9.80 -21.29
CA LYS A 161 -7.19 10.20 -21.67
C LYS A 161 -7.46 10.08 -23.18
N VAL A 162 -6.46 10.32 -24.04
CA VAL A 162 -6.61 10.11 -25.49
C VAL A 162 -6.72 8.63 -25.79
N ILE A 163 -5.87 7.80 -25.19
CA ILE A 163 -5.92 6.34 -25.34
C ILE A 163 -7.29 5.80 -24.93
N MET A 164 -7.81 6.22 -23.78
CA MET A 164 -9.14 5.81 -23.31
C MET A 164 -10.29 6.31 -24.20
N GLY A 165 -10.10 7.44 -24.89
CA GLY A 165 -11.12 8.01 -25.79
C GLY A 165 -11.19 7.37 -27.18
N MET A 166 -10.25 6.51 -27.58
CA MET A 166 -10.22 5.95 -28.94
C MET A 166 -11.36 4.94 -29.20
N GLY A 167 -11.69 4.10 -28.23
CA GLY A 167 -12.74 3.07 -28.33
C GLY A 167 -14.14 3.69 -28.39
N SER A 168 -14.30 4.91 -27.90
CA SER A 168 -15.58 5.65 -28.02
C SER A 168 -15.88 6.11 -29.45
N GLN A 169 -14.88 6.15 -30.34
CA GLN A 169 -15.05 6.55 -31.74
C GLN A 169 -15.37 5.37 -32.68
N SER A 170 -15.21 4.12 -32.25
CA SER A 170 -15.51 2.93 -33.07
C SER A 170 -17.01 2.61 -33.14
N ASN A 171 -17.80 3.02 -32.13
CA ASN A 171 -19.26 2.77 -32.06
C ASN A 171 -20.09 3.52 -33.14
N SER A 172 -19.47 4.33 -34.00
CA SER A 172 -20.15 4.98 -35.14
C SER A 172 -19.98 4.26 -36.48
N LEU A 173 -19.30 3.11 -36.52
CA LEU A 173 -19.15 2.33 -37.75
C LEU A 173 -20.08 1.11 -37.74
N PRO A 174 -21.09 1.04 -38.63
CA PRO A 174 -21.93 -0.14 -38.76
C PRO A 174 -21.11 -1.24 -39.44
N TRP A 175 -20.66 -2.20 -38.62
CA TRP A 175 -20.20 -3.56 -38.98
C TRP A 175 -19.20 -3.70 -40.15
N VAL A 176 -17.96 -4.06 -39.80
CA VAL A 176 -17.14 -4.98 -40.60
C VAL A 176 -17.21 -6.35 -39.93
#